data_AF-A0A6G8CI07-F1
#
_entry.id   AF-A0A6G8CI07-F1
#
_cell.length_a   1.000
_cell.length_b   1.000
_cell.length_c   1.000
_cell.angle_alpha   90.00
_cell.angle_beta   90.00
_cell.angle_gamma   90.00
#
_symmetry.space_group_name_H-M   'P 1'
#
loop_
_entity.id
_entity.type
_entity.pdbx_description
1 polymer ?
#
loop_
_entity_poly.entity_id
_entity_poly.type
_entity_poly.pdbx_seq_one_letter_code
_entity_poly.pdbx_strand_id
1 'polypeptide(L)'
;MSQLVAAVADQQPYYDGLFGVAHERALPPEYRTLPGVQDLCWRAYAHVEALWPEDVATLGKRAVRKPQWREETADGQPYVVVQMGWIWVGQVAPRVGVPGGAAK
;
A
#
# COMPACT_ATOMS: atom_id res chain seq x y z
N MET A 1 11.81 -0.93 9.95
CA MET A 1 10.61 -0.48 10.68
C MET A 1 9.43 -0.86 9.85
N SER A 2 8.50 -1.59 10.45
CA SER A 2 7.36 -2.17 9.77
C SER A 2 6.14 -1.76 10.63
N GLN A 3 5.27 -0.90 10.09
CA GLN A 3 4.20 -0.22 10.82
C GLN A 3 2.85 -0.89 10.50
N LEU A 4 2.06 -1.19 11.52
CA LEU A 4 0.70 -1.70 11.37
C LEU A 4 -0.29 -0.56 11.67
N VAL A 5 -1.16 -0.25 10.71
CA VAL A 5 -2.23 0.75 10.85
C VAL A 5 -3.56 0.04 10.62
N ALA A 6 -4.49 0.18 11.57
CA ALA A 6 -5.85 -0.32 11.44
C ALA A 6 -6.80 0.87 11.27
N ALA A 7 -7.62 0.85 10.22
CA ALA A 7 -8.62 1.87 9.97
C ALA A 7 -9.99 1.41 10.49
N VAL A 8 -10.76 2.35 11.05
CA VAL A 8 -12.20 2.18 11.31
C VAL A 8 -12.98 2.50 10.03
N ALA A 9 -14.21 1.99 9.92
CA ALA A 9 -15.03 2.05 8.70
C ALA A 9 -15.09 3.47 8.07
N ASP A 10 -15.19 4.51 8.88
CA ASP A 10 -15.30 5.91 8.43
C ASP A 10 -14.06 6.44 7.71
N GLN A 11 -12.91 5.80 7.88
CA GLN A 11 -11.65 6.17 7.22
C GLN A 11 -11.34 5.30 6.00
N GLN A 12 -12.16 4.28 5.73
CA GLN A 12 -11.92 3.35 4.63
C GLN A 12 -11.80 4.04 3.25
N PRO A 13 -12.68 5.01 2.88
CA PRO A 13 -12.55 5.71 1.59
C PRO A 13 -11.24 6.52 1.46
N TYR A 14 -10.74 7.05 2.58
CA TYR A 14 -9.46 7.77 2.60
C TYR A 14 -8.31 6.82 2.27
N TYR A 15 -8.26 5.64 2.91
CA TYR A 15 -7.19 4.67 2.67
C TYR A 15 -7.30 3.96 1.33
N ASP A 16 -8.51 3.76 0.79
CA ASP A 16 -8.70 3.15 -0.54
C ASP A 16 -8.09 4.00 -1.66
N GLY A 17 -8.01 5.33 -1.48
CA GLY A 17 -7.39 6.25 -2.44
C GLY A 17 -5.87 6.44 -2.28
N LEU A 18 -5.28 5.96 -1.18
CA LEU A 18 -3.86 6.19 -0.88
C LEU A 18 -2.92 5.22 -1.61
N PHE A 19 -3.41 4.04 -1.98
CA PHE A 19 -2.56 2.98 -2.51
C PHE A 19 -2.76 2.80 -4.01
N GLY A 20 -1.65 2.59 -4.72
CA GLY A 20 -1.66 2.33 -6.16
C GLY A 20 -2.08 0.90 -6.51
N VAL A 21 -1.39 0.30 -7.47
CA VAL A 21 -1.70 -1.06 -7.93
C VAL A 21 -1.34 -2.10 -6.86
N ALA A 22 -2.26 -3.04 -6.62
CA ALA A 22 -2.02 -4.18 -5.75
C ALA A 22 -1.15 -5.22 -6.46
N HIS A 23 -0.22 -5.83 -5.71
CA HIS A 23 0.69 -6.87 -6.16
C HIS A 23 0.52 -8.13 -5.31
N GLU A 24 0.66 -9.28 -5.95
CA GLU A 24 0.69 -10.57 -5.25
C GLU A 24 2.04 -10.75 -4.55
N ARG A 25 2.05 -10.57 -3.23
CA ARG A 25 3.19 -10.89 -2.38
C ARG A 25 2.74 -11.53 -1.07
N ALA A 26 3.47 -12.54 -0.64
CA ALA A 26 3.26 -13.16 0.65
C ALA A 26 3.46 -12.14 1.78
N LEU A 27 2.61 -12.25 2.81
CA LEU A 27 2.76 -11.49 4.05
C LEU A 27 4.08 -11.89 4.75
N PRO A 28 4.86 -10.92 5.26
CA PRO A 28 6.06 -11.18 6.04
C PRO A 28 5.77 -12.12 7.22
N PRO A 29 6.68 -13.07 7.54
CA PRO A 29 6.46 -14.05 8.60
C PRO A 29 6.09 -13.44 9.96
N GLU A 30 6.67 -12.29 10.30
CA GLU A 30 6.43 -11.55 11.54
C GLU A 30 4.97 -11.09 11.72
N TYR A 31 4.23 -10.96 10.62
CA TYR A 31 2.82 -10.55 10.65
C TYR A 31 1.87 -11.74 10.66
N ARG A 32 2.32 -12.94 10.23
CA ARG A 32 1.48 -14.15 10.17
C ARG A 32 1.03 -14.65 11.54
N THR A 33 1.70 -14.21 12.60
CA THR A 33 1.37 -14.58 13.99
C THR A 33 0.43 -13.58 14.66
N LEU A 34 0.05 -12.48 13.98
CA LEU A 34 -0.85 -11.50 14.57
C LEU A 34 -2.28 -12.07 14.71
N PRO A 35 -2.97 -11.84 15.83
CA PRO A 35 -4.36 -12.26 15.99
C PRO A 35 -5.26 -11.69 14.89
N GLY A 36 -6.14 -12.52 14.33
CA GLY A 36 -7.08 -12.12 13.27
C GLY A 36 -6.45 -11.90 11.89
N VAL A 37 -5.13 -12.11 11.73
CA VAL A 37 -4.45 -11.94 10.42
C VAL A 37 -4.99 -12.89 9.35
N GLN A 38 -5.49 -14.07 9.74
CA GLN A 38 -6.02 -15.08 8.82
C GLN A 38 -7.43 -14.74 8.33
N ASP A 39 -8.14 -13.86 9.03
CA ASP A 39 -9.51 -13.43 8.68
C ASP A 39 -9.53 -12.28 7.67
N LEU A 40 -8.35 -11.83 7.23
CA LEU A 40 -8.16 -10.69 6.34
C LEU A 40 -7.65 -11.13 4.97
N CYS A 41 -8.17 -10.47 3.93
CA CYS A 41 -7.62 -10.52 2.59
C CYS A 41 -6.48 -9.50 2.48
N TRP A 42 -5.26 -10.00 2.32
CA TRP A 42 -4.07 -9.15 2.23
C TRP A 42 -3.71 -8.80 0.80
N ARG A 43 -3.38 -7.52 0.58
CA ARG A 43 -2.81 -7.01 -0.67
C ARG A 43 -1.52 -6.27 -0.36
N ALA A 44 -0.52 -6.42 -1.22
CA ALA A 44 0.74 -5.68 -1.10
C ALA A 44 0.78 -4.54 -2.12
N TYR A 45 1.25 -3.38 -1.69
CA TYR A 45 1.37 -2.18 -2.52
C TYR A 45 2.81 -1.70 -2.49
N ALA A 46 3.32 -1.22 -3.61
CA ALA A 46 4.63 -0.60 -3.64
C ALA A 46 4.60 0.68 -2.80
N HIS A 47 5.45 0.77 -1.77
CA HIS A 47 5.69 2.03 -1.09
C HIS A 47 6.65 2.84 -1.94
N VAL A 48 6.17 3.93 -2.52
CA VAL A 48 6.93 4.77 -3.44
C VAL A 48 7.02 6.20 -2.90
N GLU A 49 8.16 6.84 -3.15
CA GLU A 49 8.37 8.27 -2.91
C GLU A 49 8.65 8.95 -4.24
N ALA A 50 7.98 10.07 -4.50
CA ALA A 50 8.23 10.94 -5.65
C ALA A 50 9.19 12.05 -5.22
N LEU A 51 10.30 12.17 -5.93
CA LEU A 51 11.43 13.01 -5.55
C LEU A 51 11.91 13.80 -6.76
N TRP A 52 12.32 15.03 -6.53
CA TRP A 52 13.02 15.77 -7.56
C TRP A 52 14.41 15.18 -7.78
N PRO A 53 14.97 15.24 -9.02
CA PRO A 53 16.29 14.68 -9.32
C PRO A 53 17.40 15.12 -8.36
N GLU A 54 17.35 16.37 -7.89
CA GLU A 54 18.27 16.95 -6.90
C GLU A 54 18.14 16.31 -5.52
N ASP A 55 16.94 15.90 -5.13
CA ASP A 55 16.66 15.30 -3.82
C ASP A 55 17.07 13.82 -3.77
N VAL A 56 17.16 13.14 -4.92
CA VAL A 56 17.59 11.73 -4.99
C VAL A 56 18.98 11.53 -4.38
N ALA A 57 19.87 12.52 -4.52
CA ALA A 57 21.21 12.46 -3.94
C ALA A 57 21.19 12.48 -2.40
N THR A 58 20.16 13.08 -1.78
CA THR A 58 20.04 13.22 -0.32
C THR A 58 19.64 11.92 0.38
N LEU A 59 18.97 11.00 -0.32
CA LEU A 59 18.57 9.70 0.21
C LEU A 59 19.73 8.70 0.42
N GLY A 60 20.94 9.09 -0.01
CA GLY A 60 22.17 8.34 0.19
C GLY A 60 22.22 7.01 -0.59
N LYS A 61 23.29 6.24 -0.36
CA LYS A 61 23.62 5.04 -1.13
C LYS A 61 22.56 3.93 -1.08
N ARG A 62 21.66 3.95 -0.09
CA ARG A 62 20.63 2.92 0.10
C ARG A 62 19.45 3.10 -0.85
N ALA A 63 19.14 4.34 -1.27
CA ALA A 63 18.08 4.60 -2.24
C ALA A 63 18.52 4.39 -3.69
N VAL A 64 19.79 4.67 -4.01
CA VAL A 64 20.35 4.47 -5.36
C VAL A 64 20.26 3.00 -5.84
N ARG A 65 20.19 2.04 -4.92
CA ARG A 65 20.05 0.60 -5.25
C ARG A 65 18.61 0.11 -5.32
N LYS A 66 17.62 0.96 -5.02
CA LYS A 66 16.20 0.59 -5.05
C LYS A 66 15.67 0.69 -6.48
N PRO A 67 14.63 -0.08 -6.85
CA PRO A 67 13.91 0.14 -8.09
C PRO A 67 13.45 1.60 -8.16
N GLN A 68 13.76 2.25 -9.28
CA GLN A 68 13.38 3.63 -9.54
C GLN A 68 13.10 3.84 -11.02
N TRP A 69 12.18 4.74 -11.34
CA TRP A 69 11.85 5.13 -12.71
C TRP A 69 11.60 6.63 -12.78
N ARG A 70 11.59 7.18 -13.99
CA ARG A 70 11.34 8.60 -14.24
C ARG A 70 9.91 8.77 -14.72
N GLU A 71 9.29 9.84 -14.23
CA GLU A 71 7.95 10.29 -14.61
C GLU A 71 7.99 11.81 -14.83
N GLU A 72 6.93 12.35 -15.40
CA GLU A 72 6.77 13.78 -15.63
C GLU A 72 5.51 14.28 -14.94
N THR A 73 5.58 15.47 -14.32
CA THR A 73 4.37 16.12 -13.81
C THR A 73 3.47 16.54 -14.96
N ALA A 74 2.24 16.96 -14.65
CA ALA A 74 1.33 17.52 -15.66
C ALA A 74 1.93 18.71 -16.44
N ASP A 75 2.88 19.44 -15.82
CA ASP A 75 3.59 20.57 -16.40
C ASP A 75 4.89 20.17 -17.13
N GLY A 76 5.14 18.87 -17.31
CA GLY A 76 6.32 18.34 -18.00
C GLY A 76 7.62 18.39 -17.19
N GLN A 77 7.55 18.60 -15.87
CA GLN A 77 8.75 18.59 -15.02
C GLN A 77 9.13 17.15 -14.65
N PRO A 78 10.39 16.74 -14.90
CA PRO A 78 10.82 15.38 -14.62
C PRO A 78 11.00 15.17 -13.11
N TYR A 79 10.46 14.07 -12.60
CA TYR A 79 10.71 13.59 -11.26
C TYR A 79 11.08 12.11 -11.26
N VAL A 80 11.64 11.65 -10.14
CA VAL A 80 12.04 10.25 -9.95
C VAL A 80 11.13 9.62 -8.92
N VAL A 81 10.56 8.46 -9.28
CA VAL A 81 9.82 7.63 -8.35
C VAL A 81 10.74 6.54 -7.84
N VAL A 82 10.91 6.43 -6.52
CA VAL A 82 11.76 5.42 -5.88
C VAL A 82 10.90 4.47 -5.06
N GLN A 83 11.04 3.17 -5.30
CA GLN A 83 10.35 2.16 -4.50
C GLN A 83 11.09 1.90 -3.18
N MET A 84 10.56 2.49 -2.10
CA MET A 84 11.09 2.41 -0.76
C MET A 84 10.79 1.07 -0.06
N GLY A 85 9.75 0.37 -0.48
CA GLY A 85 9.43 -0.95 0.05
C GLY A 85 8.07 -1.46 -0.37
N TRP A 86 7.41 -2.15 0.56
CA TRP A 86 6.08 -2.72 0.40
C TRP A 86 5.24 -2.38 1.62
N ILE A 87 3.98 -2.04 1.36
CA ILE A 87 2.93 -1.87 2.37
C ILE A 87 1.96 -3.03 2.19
N TRP A 88 1.60 -3.70 3.28
CA TRP A 88 0.57 -4.73 3.28
C TRP A 88 -0.70 -4.18 3.91
N VAL A 89 -1.81 -4.28 3.19
CA VAL A 89 -3.14 -3.85 3.64
C VAL A 89 -4.01 -5.09 3.76
N GLY A 90 -4.51 -5.35 4.96
CA GLY A 90 -5.46 -6.41 5.25
C GLY A 90 -6.88 -5.85 5.28
N GLN A 91 -7.74 -6.31 4.39
CA GLN A 91 -9.14 -5.91 4.34
C GLN A 91 -10.01 -7.10 4.74
N VAL A 92 -11.01 -6.85 5.60
CA VAL A 92 -12.06 -7.84 5.84
C VAL A 92 -12.81 -8.00 4.52
N ALA A 93 -13.00 -9.23 4.05
CA ALA A 93 -13.85 -9.47 2.89
C ALA A 93 -15.22 -8.80 3.15
N PRO A 94 -15.79 -8.05 2.18
CA PRO A 94 -17.12 -7.51 2.36
C PRO A 94 -18.04 -8.68 2.72
N ARG A 95 -18.70 -8.61 3.88
CA ARG A 95 -19.76 -9.55 4.23
C ARG A 95 -20.74 -9.49 3.07
N VAL A 96 -20.83 -10.57 2.29
CA VAL A 96 -21.94 -10.75 1.35
C VAL A 96 -23.18 -10.69 2.22
N GLY A 97 -23.89 -9.56 2.14
CA GLY A 97 -25.18 -9.42 2.79
C GLY A 97 -26.03 -10.59 2.33
N VAL A 98 -26.42 -11.45 3.26
CA VAL A 98 -27.50 -12.40 3.02
C VAL A 98 -28.67 -11.55 2.54
N PRO A 99 -29.21 -11.75 1.31
CA PRO A 99 -30.42 -11.05 0.92
C PRO A 99 -31.47 -11.42 1.95
N GLY A 100 -31.87 -10.42 2.74
CA GLY A 100 -32.91 -10.57 3.74
C GLY A 100 -34.13 -11.14 3.04
N GLY A 101 -34.45 -12.39 3.37
CA GLY A 101 -35.69 -13.01 2.93
C GLY A 101 -36.83 -12.13 3.40
N ALA A 102 -37.51 -11.51 2.44
CA ALA A 102 -38.83 -10.93 2.67
C ALA A 102 -39.75 -12.10 3.06
N ALA A 103 -39.98 -12.25 4.36
CA ALA A 103 -41.06 -13.07 4.86
C ALA A 103 -42.38 -12.33 4.62
N LYS A 104 -43.08 -12.86 3.61
CA LYS A 104 -44.53 -12.93 3.36
C LYS A 104 -45.46 -12.03 4.18
#